data_AF-A0A1W9XGH2-F1
#
_entry.id   AF-A0A1W9XGH2-F1
#
_cell.length_a   1.000
_cell.length_b   1.000
_cell.length_c   1.000
_cell.angle_alpha   90.00
_cell.angle_beta   90.00
_cell.angle_gamma   90.00
#
_symmetry.space_group_name_H-M   'P 1'
#
loop_
_entity.id
_entity.type
_entity.pdbx_description
1 polymer ?
#
loop_
_entity_poly.entity_id
_entity_poly.type
_entity_poly.pdbx_seq_one_letter_code
_entity_poly.pdbx_strand_id
1 'polypeptide(L)'
;MDEKAKAILNEYLINISNFYAMLAEWLKDKSLFCEEKDHNINEKASGEYTAKKLIVFKDAGNQIAEICPVGAWIIGASGRIDLIGDFDQQILIYLKTKTLTTVSSDEEKCDVSENHYSPYYKGFRTSGWYWIEDRRLGKAHVVSKELFLDLLAEVSDHEF
;
A
#
# COMPACT_ATOMS: atom_id res chain seq x y z
N MET A 1 21.95 1.72 -7.78
CA MET A 1 20.54 1.50 -8.16
C MET A 1 20.35 2.00 -9.58
N ASP A 2 19.87 1.15 -10.48
CA ASP A 2 19.56 1.52 -11.87
C ASP A 2 18.32 2.44 -11.96
N GLU A 3 18.07 3.05 -13.13
CA GLU A 3 16.97 4.00 -13.33
C GLU A 3 15.59 3.38 -13.16
N LYS A 4 15.41 2.12 -13.57
CA LYS A 4 14.14 1.40 -13.43
C LYS A 4 13.83 1.17 -11.96
N ALA A 5 14.82 0.80 -11.16
CA ALA A 5 14.67 0.59 -9.73
C ALA A 5 14.40 1.90 -8.98
N LYS A 6 15.04 3.00 -9.37
CA LYS A 6 14.72 4.33 -8.84
C LYS A 6 13.28 4.74 -9.14
N ALA A 7 12.80 4.47 -10.35
CA ALA A 7 11.42 4.80 -10.73
C ALA A 7 10.40 4.00 -9.91
N ILE A 8 10.61 2.69 -9.71
CA ILE A 8 9.75 1.84 -8.87
C ILE A 8 9.74 2.34 -7.43
N LEU A 9 10.91 2.65 -6.87
CA LEU A 9 11.02 3.15 -5.49
C LEU A 9 10.29 4.50 -5.33
N ASN A 10 10.53 5.45 -6.25
CA ASN A 10 9.86 6.75 -6.20
C ASN A 10 8.34 6.62 -6.30
N GLU A 11 7.85 5.75 -7.18
CA GLU A 11 6.42 5.47 -7.31
C GLU A 11 5.84 4.89 -6.02
N TYR A 12 6.53 3.93 -5.40
CA TYR A 12 6.12 3.36 -4.11
C TYR A 12 6.03 4.41 -3.00
N LEU A 13 7.05 5.26 -2.85
CA LEU A 13 7.06 6.32 -1.84
C LEU A 13 5.94 7.35 -2.06
N ILE A 14 5.66 7.72 -3.32
CA ILE A 14 4.54 8.59 -3.69
C ILE A 14 3.20 7.92 -3.34
N ASN A 15 3.04 6.63 -3.65
CA ASN A 15 1.81 5.90 -3.37
C ASN A 15 1.53 5.76 -1.86
N ILE A 16 2.58 5.64 -1.03
CA ILE A 16 2.45 5.68 0.43
C ILE A 16 2.02 7.07 0.89
N SER A 17 2.72 8.12 0.46
CA SER A 17 2.44 9.48 0.88
C SER A 17 1.01 9.91 0.52
N ASN A 18 0.56 9.59 -0.69
CA ASN A 18 -0.82 9.85 -1.11
C ASN A 18 -1.85 9.10 -0.25
N PHE A 19 -1.55 7.85 0.10
CA PHE A 19 -2.45 7.07 0.94
C PHE A 19 -2.51 7.61 2.37
N TYR A 20 -1.38 8.01 2.95
CA TYR A 20 -1.36 8.62 4.29
C TYR A 20 -2.13 9.94 4.34
N ALA A 21 -2.06 10.75 3.28
CA ALA A 21 -2.88 11.96 3.18
C ALA A 21 -4.38 11.61 3.24
N MET A 22 -4.83 10.57 2.51
CA MET A 22 -6.21 10.11 2.56
C MET A 22 -6.58 9.55 3.95
N LEU A 23 -5.71 8.76 4.57
CA LEU A 23 -5.95 8.21 5.91
C LEU A 23 -6.07 9.32 6.97
N ALA A 24 -5.20 10.34 6.90
CA ALA A 24 -5.24 11.46 7.83
C ALA A 24 -6.59 12.21 7.76
N GLU A 25 -7.15 12.37 6.56
CA GLU A 25 -8.50 12.94 6.39
C GLU A 25 -9.57 12.04 7.00
N TRP A 26 -9.53 10.73 6.75
CA TRP A 26 -10.50 9.77 7.27
C TRP A 26 -10.48 9.66 8.80
N LEU A 27 -9.30 9.70 9.38
CA LEU A 27 -9.06 9.55 10.82
C LEU A 27 -9.44 10.81 11.61
N LYS A 28 -9.30 11.99 10.99
CA LYS A 28 -9.72 13.26 11.59
C LYS A 28 -11.21 13.28 11.91
N ASP A 29 -12.05 12.69 11.05
CA ASP A 29 -13.49 12.59 11.28
C ASP A 29 -13.84 11.72 12.51
N LYS A 30 -12.93 10.85 12.93
CA LYS A 30 -13.04 9.99 14.12
C LYS A 30 -12.28 10.51 15.32
N SER A 31 -11.79 11.76 15.26
CA SER A 31 -10.97 12.36 16.32
C SER A 31 -9.69 11.57 16.65
N LEU A 32 -9.17 10.82 15.68
CA LEU A 32 -7.89 10.13 15.78
C LEU A 32 -6.76 11.02 15.24
N PHE A 33 -5.57 10.85 15.79
CA PHE A 33 -4.36 11.59 15.43
C PHE A 33 -3.37 10.69 14.72
N CYS A 34 -2.57 11.28 13.83
CA CYS A 34 -1.54 10.56 13.10
C CYS A 34 -0.17 11.22 13.26
N GLU A 35 0.88 10.42 13.34
CA GLU A 35 2.27 10.87 13.30
C GLU A 35 3.05 10.06 12.27
N GLU A 36 3.82 10.72 11.41
CA GLU A 36 4.74 10.05 10.50
C GLU A 36 6.13 9.90 11.13
N LYS A 37 6.71 8.70 11.07
CA LYS A 37 8.09 8.43 11.50
C LYS A 37 8.90 7.76 10.41
N ASP A 38 10.21 8.02 10.42
CA ASP A 38 11.13 7.33 9.52
C ASP A 38 11.17 5.83 9.84
N HIS A 39 11.16 5.03 8.79
CA HIS A 39 11.25 3.58 8.82
C HIS A 39 12.24 3.13 7.74
N ASN A 40 13.30 2.44 8.16
CA ASN A 40 14.31 1.93 7.24
C ASN A 40 13.89 0.57 6.71
N ILE A 41 13.91 0.44 5.39
CA ILE A 41 13.60 -0.78 4.66
C ILE A 41 14.85 -1.21 3.92
N ASN A 42 15.17 -2.49 3.98
CA ASN A 42 16.27 -3.08 3.25
C ASN A 42 15.76 -4.18 2.31
N GLU A 43 15.67 -3.87 1.01
CA GLU A 43 15.29 -4.83 -0.03
C GLU A 43 16.50 -5.19 -0.89
N LYS A 44 16.59 -6.46 -1.30
CA LYS A 44 17.69 -6.92 -2.17
C LYS A 44 17.78 -6.14 -3.49
N ALA A 45 16.65 -5.67 -4.02
CA ALA A 45 16.58 -4.98 -5.31
C ALA A 45 17.05 -3.52 -5.26
N SER A 46 16.76 -2.80 -4.17
CA SER A 46 17.10 -1.38 -4.01
C SER A 46 18.27 -1.11 -3.08
N GLY A 47 18.60 -2.06 -2.20
CA GLY A 47 19.36 -1.77 -0.99
C GLY A 47 18.49 -1.08 0.05
N GLU A 48 19.15 -0.38 0.98
CA GLU A 48 18.50 0.35 2.07
C GLU A 48 17.90 1.69 1.59
N TYR A 49 16.68 1.98 2.04
CA TYR A 49 16.03 3.27 1.86
C TYR A 49 15.10 3.57 3.04
N THR A 50 14.76 4.85 3.20
CA THR A 50 13.83 5.30 4.25
C THR A 50 12.46 5.59 3.64
N ALA A 51 11.42 5.03 4.25
CA ALA A 51 10.03 5.35 4.00
C ALA A 51 9.39 5.86 5.29
N LYS A 52 8.23 6.51 5.20
CA LYS A 52 7.47 6.92 6.39
C LYS A 52 6.55 5.78 6.83
N LYS A 53 6.55 5.45 8.11
CA LYS A 53 5.44 4.73 8.76
C LYS A 53 4.46 5.74 9.34
N LEU A 54 3.18 5.41 9.34
CA LEU A 54 2.12 6.22 9.96
C LEU A 54 1.71 5.59 11.28
N ILE A 55 1.76 6.34 12.37
CA ILE A 55 1.32 5.88 13.70
C ILE A 55 -0.02 6.54 14.00
N VAL A 56 -1.00 5.75 14.42
CA VAL A 56 -2.36 6.20 14.74
C VAL A 56 -2.56 6.22 16.25
N PHE A 57 -3.07 7.34 16.76
CA PHE A 57 -3.32 7.57 18.18
C PHE A 57 -4.78 7.92 18.44
N LYS A 58 -5.32 7.41 19.54
CA LYS A 58 -6.64 7.81 20.08
C LYS A 58 -6.59 9.15 20.80
N ASP A 59 -5.55 9.34 21.60
CA ASP A 59 -5.30 10.53 22.38
C ASP A 59 -3.78 10.68 22.62
N ALA A 60 -3.38 11.70 23.39
CA ALA A 60 -1.99 11.97 23.67
C ALA A 60 -1.32 10.78 24.40
N GLY A 61 -0.57 9.98 23.65
CA GLY A 61 0.22 8.85 24.16
C GLY A 61 -0.44 7.49 24.02
N ASN A 62 -1.69 7.40 23.56
CA ASN A 62 -2.37 6.13 23.32
C ASN A 62 -2.31 5.74 21.83
N GLN A 63 -1.24 5.03 21.46
CA GLN A 63 -1.09 4.44 20.13
C GLN A 63 -2.01 3.23 20.01
N ILE A 64 -2.80 3.16 18.94
CA ILE A 64 -3.72 2.05 18.69
C ILE A 64 -3.28 1.17 17.51
N ALA A 65 -2.54 1.75 16.55
CA ALA A 65 -2.01 1.01 15.41
C ALA A 65 -0.85 1.78 14.76
N GLU A 66 -0.10 1.08 13.91
CA GLU A 66 0.83 1.66 12.97
C GLU A 66 0.68 1.03 11.57
N ILE A 67 0.91 1.83 10.54
CA ILE A 67 1.00 1.39 9.15
C ILE A 67 2.46 1.43 8.76
N CYS A 68 3.04 0.26 8.56
CA CYS A 68 4.45 0.05 8.31
C CYS A 68 4.72 -0.31 6.85
N PRO A 69 5.49 0.48 6.11
CA PRO A 69 5.90 0.13 4.76
C PRO A 69 6.86 -1.07 4.79
N VAL A 70 6.62 -2.05 3.92
CA VAL A 70 7.37 -3.32 3.91
C VAL A 70 8.31 -3.40 2.71
N GLY A 71 7.85 -2.97 1.52
CA GLY A 71 8.67 -3.03 0.32
C GLY A 71 7.95 -2.65 -0.96
N ALA A 72 8.74 -2.21 -1.95
CA ALA A 72 8.26 -1.87 -3.28
C ALA A 72 8.29 -3.08 -4.25
N TRP A 73 9.14 -4.08 -3.99
CA TRP A 73 9.31 -5.27 -4.86
C TRP A 73 8.56 -6.48 -4.31
N ILE A 74 7.24 -6.44 -4.42
CA ILE A 74 6.36 -7.49 -3.92
C ILE A 74 5.90 -8.39 -5.06
N ILE A 75 6.01 -9.71 -4.89
CA ILE A 75 5.53 -10.66 -5.90
C ILE A 75 4.02 -10.49 -6.05
N GLY A 76 3.57 -10.13 -7.25
CA GLY A 76 2.14 -9.96 -7.54
C GLY A 76 1.59 -8.56 -7.24
N ALA A 77 2.40 -7.61 -6.77
CA ALA A 77 1.98 -6.26 -6.41
C ALA A 77 3.08 -5.21 -6.66
N SER A 78 2.73 -3.92 -6.60
CA SER A 78 3.66 -2.79 -6.77
C SER A 78 3.93 -2.04 -5.46
N GLY A 79 3.79 -2.76 -4.33
CA GLY A 79 4.02 -2.23 -2.99
C GLY A 79 3.27 -3.04 -1.95
N ARG A 80 3.81 -3.06 -0.73
CA ARG A 80 3.13 -3.62 0.45
C ARG A 80 3.34 -2.72 1.65
N ILE A 81 2.25 -2.52 2.38
CA ILE A 81 2.25 -1.93 3.71
C ILE A 81 1.47 -2.87 4.62
N ASP A 82 1.84 -2.89 5.90
CA ASP A 82 1.17 -3.68 6.92
C ASP A 82 0.52 -2.72 7.93
N LEU A 83 -0.77 -2.92 8.19
CA LEU A 83 -1.49 -2.30 9.30
C LEU A 83 -1.35 -3.21 10.52
N ILE A 84 -0.70 -2.72 11.57
CA ILE A 84 -0.31 -3.49 12.75
C ILE A 84 -0.94 -2.82 13.96
N GLY A 85 -1.72 -3.56 14.73
CA GLY A 85 -2.16 -3.17 16.06
C GLY A 85 -1.72 -4.19 17.10
N ASP A 86 -2.17 -4.02 18.34
CA ASP A 86 -1.77 -4.90 19.45
C ASP A 86 -2.37 -6.32 19.33
N PHE A 87 -3.45 -6.48 18.57
CA PHE A 87 -4.20 -7.74 18.50
C PHE A 87 -3.97 -8.52 17.21
N ASP A 88 -3.82 -7.82 16.07
CA ASP A 88 -3.66 -8.46 14.77
C ASP A 88 -2.88 -7.59 13.77
N GLN A 89 -2.60 -8.16 12.61
CA GLN A 89 -1.95 -7.49 11.49
C GLN A 89 -2.71 -7.76 10.18
N GLN A 90 -3.02 -6.68 9.46
CA GLN A 90 -3.64 -6.73 8.14
C GLN A 90 -2.65 -6.29 7.05
N ILE A 91 -2.56 -7.05 5.97
CA ILE A 91 -1.65 -6.77 4.85
C ILE A 91 -2.40 -6.04 3.75
N LEU A 92 -1.85 -4.91 3.31
CA LEU A 92 -2.34 -4.15 2.17
C LEU A 92 -1.30 -4.16 1.05
N ILE A 93 -1.75 -4.38 -0.18
CA ILE A 93 -0.90 -4.39 -1.36
C ILE A 93 -1.35 -3.33 -2.36
N TYR A 94 -0.39 -2.67 -3.00
CA TYR A 94 -0.69 -1.75 -4.09
C TYR A 94 -0.82 -2.52 -5.39
N LEU A 95 -1.96 -2.39 -6.05
CA LEU A 95 -2.20 -2.97 -7.38
C LEU A 95 -2.26 -1.84 -8.41
N LYS A 96 -1.61 -2.04 -9.57
CA LYS A 96 -1.51 -1.04 -10.63
C LYS A 96 -2.21 -1.51 -11.90
N THR A 97 -3.11 -0.69 -12.44
CA THR A 97 -3.74 -0.99 -13.75
C THR A 97 -2.79 -0.59 -14.87
N LYS A 98 -2.84 -1.29 -16.01
CA LYS A 98 -2.17 -0.80 -17.22
C LYS A 98 -2.81 0.54 -17.60
N THR A 99 -2.02 1.61 -17.67
CA THR A 99 -2.34 2.72 -18.55
C THR A 99 -2.13 2.22 -19.98
N LEU A 100 -3.21 2.09 -20.76
CA LEU A 100 -3.12 1.89 -22.21
C LEU A 100 -2.52 3.16 -22.81
N THR A 101 -1.21 3.23 -22.92
CA THR A 101 -0.57 4.14 -23.87
C THR A 101 -0.79 3.55 -25.26
N THR A 102 -1.80 4.04 -25.98
CA THR A 102 -1.88 3.90 -27.45
C THR A 102 -0.65 4.59 -28.03
N VAL A 103 0.39 3.82 -28.31
CA VAL A 103 1.47 4.22 -29.20
C VAL A 103 1.21 3.50 -30.52
N SER A 104 0.55 4.21 -31.42
CA SER A 104 0.49 3.83 -32.83
C SER A 104 1.86 4.11 -33.45
N SER A 105 2.64 3.06 -33.69
CA SER A 105 3.69 3.04 -34.71
C SER A 105 4.21 1.62 -34.90
N ASP A 106 4.34 1.27 -36.17
CA ASP A 106 4.60 -0.04 -36.74
C ASP A 106 5.84 -0.78 -36.23
N GLU A 107 5.76 -2.11 -36.32
CA GLU A 107 6.83 -3.11 -36.48
C GLU A 107 8.16 -2.89 -35.75
N GLU A 108 8.37 -3.64 -34.66
CA GLU A 108 9.42 -4.67 -34.51
C GLU A 108 9.76 -4.93 -33.02
N LYS A 109 9.61 -6.21 -32.63
CA LYS A 109 10.15 -6.87 -31.43
C LYS A 109 10.50 -5.96 -30.26
N CYS A 110 9.51 -5.66 -29.43
CA CYS A 110 9.78 -5.21 -28.07
C CYS A 110 9.76 -6.42 -27.12
N ASP A 111 10.94 -6.75 -26.60
CA ASP A 111 11.10 -7.57 -25.40
C ASP A 111 10.65 -6.72 -24.20
N VAL A 112 9.33 -6.51 -24.09
CA VAL A 112 8.76 -5.73 -23.01
C VAL A 112 8.68 -6.66 -21.80
N SER A 113 9.62 -6.52 -20.87
CA SER A 113 9.39 -6.95 -19.49
C SER A 113 8.36 -6.01 -18.84
N GLU A 114 7.12 -6.11 -19.34
CA GLU A 114 5.93 -5.56 -18.72
C GLU A 114 5.77 -6.29 -17.39
N ASN A 115 5.94 -5.57 -16.29
CA ASN A 115 5.58 -6.07 -14.96
C ASN A 115 4.06 -6.34 -14.95
N HIS A 116 3.68 -7.55 -15.36
CA HIS A 116 2.33 -8.08 -15.31
C HIS A 116 1.96 -8.34 -13.86
N TYR A 117 1.22 -7.42 -13.23
CA TYR A 117 0.60 -7.70 -11.96
C TYR A 117 -0.92 -7.58 -12.09
N SER A 118 -1.58 -8.74 -11.91
CA SER A 118 -3.02 -8.97 -11.73
C SER A 118 -3.85 -9.38 -12.95
N PRO A 119 -3.87 -10.70 -13.24
CA PRO A 119 -5.10 -11.44 -13.51
C PRO A 119 -5.57 -12.28 -12.29
N TYR A 120 -4.83 -12.27 -11.18
CA TYR A 120 -5.05 -13.20 -10.05
C TYR A 120 -6.13 -12.75 -9.06
N TYR A 121 -6.49 -11.46 -9.02
CA TYR A 121 -7.42 -10.93 -8.04
C TYR A 121 -8.76 -10.54 -8.64
N LYS A 122 -9.85 -11.08 -8.08
CA LYS A 122 -11.23 -10.68 -8.43
C LYS A 122 -11.55 -9.36 -7.73
N GLY A 123 -12.10 -8.38 -8.46
CA GLY A 123 -12.51 -7.07 -7.92
C GLY A 123 -11.57 -5.91 -8.28
N PHE A 124 -10.38 -6.19 -8.80
CA PHE A 124 -9.43 -5.18 -9.25
C PHE A 124 -9.93 -4.42 -10.49
N ARG A 125 -10.08 -3.09 -10.39
CA ARG A 125 -10.57 -2.24 -11.49
C ARG A 125 -9.70 -0.99 -11.73
N THR A 126 -9.08 -0.47 -10.69
CA THR A 126 -8.29 0.78 -10.72
C THR A 126 -7.02 0.62 -9.89
N SER A 127 -5.98 1.41 -10.20
CA SER A 127 -4.79 1.45 -9.35
C SER A 127 -5.13 1.93 -7.93
N GLY A 128 -4.50 1.34 -6.92
CA GLY A 128 -4.72 1.73 -5.53
C GLY A 128 -4.27 0.68 -4.52
N TRP A 129 -4.53 0.95 -3.25
CA TRP A 129 -4.29 0.02 -2.14
C TRP A 129 -5.48 -0.94 -1.99
N TYR A 130 -5.16 -2.22 -1.83
CA TYR A 130 -6.14 -3.29 -1.70
C TYR A 130 -5.83 -4.15 -0.47
N TRP A 131 -6.90 -4.55 0.22
CA TRP A 131 -6.89 -5.61 1.21
C TRP A 131 -7.31 -6.93 0.57
N ILE A 132 -6.66 -8.03 0.96
CA ILE A 132 -6.92 -9.37 0.43
C ILE A 132 -7.58 -10.21 1.53
N GLU A 133 -8.91 -10.29 1.49
CA GLU A 133 -9.76 -10.96 2.49
C GLU A 133 -9.46 -12.46 2.64
N ASP A 134 -9.26 -13.16 1.54
CA ASP A 134 -8.92 -14.58 1.53
C ASP A 134 -7.83 -14.84 0.51
N ARG A 135 -6.63 -15.22 0.99
CA ARG A 135 -5.47 -15.53 0.15
C ARG A 135 -5.71 -16.72 -0.79
N ARG A 136 -6.64 -17.63 -0.48
CA ARG A 136 -7.03 -18.78 -1.33
C ARG A 136 -8.05 -18.38 -2.39
N LEU A 137 -8.99 -17.50 -2.06
CA LEU A 137 -10.05 -17.07 -2.99
C LEU A 137 -9.66 -15.82 -3.82
N GLY A 138 -8.65 -15.08 -3.41
CA GLY A 138 -8.07 -13.96 -4.15
C GLY A 138 -9.03 -12.78 -4.36
N LYS A 139 -9.96 -12.54 -3.42
CA LYS A 139 -10.81 -11.34 -3.48
C LYS A 139 -10.01 -10.14 -2.98
N ALA A 140 -9.83 -9.17 -3.86
CA ALA A 140 -9.17 -7.91 -3.54
C ALA A 140 -10.23 -6.82 -3.38
N HIS A 141 -10.20 -6.14 -2.25
CA HIS A 141 -11.08 -5.02 -1.94
C HIS A 141 -10.27 -3.74 -1.93
N VAL A 142 -10.71 -2.74 -2.71
CA VAL A 142 -10.10 -1.40 -2.65
C VAL A 142 -10.28 -0.87 -1.24
N VAL A 143 -9.22 -0.34 -0.64
CA VAL A 143 -9.30 0.27 0.68
C VAL A 143 -10.11 1.56 0.60
N SER A 144 -11.37 1.51 1.05
CA SER A 144 -12.20 2.68 1.30
C SER A 144 -12.04 3.15 2.75
N LYS A 145 -12.64 4.29 3.09
CA LYS A 145 -12.70 4.78 4.47
C LYS A 145 -13.33 3.76 5.41
N GLU A 146 -14.47 3.20 5.02
CA GLU A 146 -15.23 2.24 5.83
C GLU A 146 -14.41 0.97 6.06
N LEU A 147 -13.87 0.38 4.98
CA LEU A 147 -13.04 -0.81 5.08
C LEU A 147 -11.79 -0.55 5.93
N PHE A 148 -11.15 0.60 5.78
CA PHE A 148 -9.99 0.93 6.61
C PHE A 148 -10.33 1.01 8.10
N LEU A 149 -11.46 1.62 8.46
CA LEU A 149 -11.90 1.70 9.86
C LEU A 149 -12.26 0.32 10.41
N ASP A 150 -12.88 -0.55 9.62
CA ASP A 150 -13.16 -1.93 10.02
C ASP A 150 -11.86 -2.70 10.29
N LEU A 151 -10.87 -2.61 9.39
CA LEU A 151 -9.56 -3.24 9.57
C LEU A 151 -8.80 -2.64 10.76
N LEU A 152 -8.92 -1.33 10.98
CA LEU A 152 -8.30 -0.66 12.12
C LEU A 152 -8.92 -1.13 13.44
N ALA A 153 -10.25 -1.30 13.49
CA ALA A 153 -10.93 -1.85 14.65
C ALA A 153 -10.48 -3.29 14.92
N GLU A 154 -10.36 -4.12 13.89
CA GLU A 154 -9.91 -5.51 13.99
C GLU A 154 -8.50 -5.64 14.59
N VAL A 155 -7.54 -4.79 14.17
CA VAL A 155 -6.17 -4.88 14.69
C VAL A 155 -5.97 -4.25 16.06
N SER A 156 -6.85 -3.33 16.48
CA SER A 156 -6.65 -2.49 17.66
C SER A 156 -7.70 -2.64 18.77
N ASP A 157 -8.76 -3.42 18.55
CA ASP A 157 -9.93 -3.52 19.44
C ASP A 157 -10.58 -2.16 19.74
N HIS A 158 -10.49 -1.24 18.78
CA HIS A 158 -11.02 0.12 18.88
C HIS A 158 -12.37 0.25 18.18
N GLU A 159 -13.40 0.71 18.90
CA GLU A 159 -14.74 0.98 18.35
C GLU A 159 -14.88 2.42 17.83
N PHE A 160 -15.53 2.58 16.67
CA PHE A 160 -15.65 3.83 15.88
C PHE A 160 -17.04 4.45 15.81
#